data_AF-R8B5C9-F1
#
_entry.id   AF-R8B5C9-F1
#
_cell.length_a   1.000
_cell.length_b   1.000
_cell.length_c   1.000
_cell.angle_alpha   90.00
_cell.angle_beta   90.00
_cell.angle_gamma   90.00
#
_symmetry.space_group_name_H-M   'P 1'
#
loop_
_entity.id
_entity.type
_entity.pdbx_description
1 polymer ?
#
loop_
_entity_poly.entity_id
_entity_poly.type
_entity_poly.pdbx_seq_one_letter_code
_entity_poly.pdbx_strand_id
1 'polypeptide(L)'
;MMKHKTSRIIASALLSAALLASPLAMAGNHGDRHDGYHGKHSKAEMCEQLREGTGKFSPENREARMAEHRAKMEERRAEMADRLELTDEQRETWNEIHQENMAKRAEKMEKRQEKMKERCAEKAENNNDQ
;
A
#
# COMPACT_ATOMS: atom_id res chain seq x y z
N MET A 1 24.95 17.74 46.69
CA MET A 1 23.68 17.75 45.94
C MET A 1 23.97 17.87 44.44
N MET A 2 24.35 16.75 43.80
CA MET A 2 24.63 16.70 42.36
C MET A 2 23.33 16.40 41.61
N LYS A 3 23.00 17.28 40.65
CA LYS A 3 21.71 17.33 39.96
C LYS A 3 21.68 16.27 38.85
N HIS A 4 20.74 15.34 38.91
CA HIS A 4 20.42 14.37 37.86
C HIS A 4 19.94 15.11 36.60
N LYS A 5 20.84 15.45 35.68
CA LYS A 5 20.54 16.04 34.36
C LYS A 5 21.04 15.20 33.18
N THR A 6 21.41 13.95 33.41
CA THR A 6 21.97 13.06 32.38
C THR A 6 20.98 12.01 31.84
N SER A 7 19.79 11.89 32.44
CA SER A 7 18.84 10.81 32.10
C SER A 7 18.11 11.00 30.76
N ARG A 8 17.93 12.23 30.25
CA ARG A 8 17.14 12.47 29.03
C ARG A 8 17.90 12.20 27.73
N ILE A 9 19.24 12.31 27.74
CA ILE A 9 20.07 12.16 26.53
C ILE A 9 20.30 10.66 26.19
N ILE A 10 20.17 9.77 27.16
CA ILE A 10 20.42 8.32 26.96
C ILE A 10 19.21 7.63 26.32
N ALA A 11 17.99 8.18 26.47
CA ALA A 11 16.77 7.57 25.92
C ALA A 11 16.67 7.67 24.39
N SER A 12 17.24 8.69 23.75
CA SER A 12 17.16 8.87 22.29
C SER A 12 18.11 7.95 21.52
N ALA A 13 19.20 7.48 22.14
CA ALA A 13 20.19 6.61 21.49
C ALA A 13 19.70 5.16 21.33
N LEU A 14 18.78 4.70 22.20
CA LEU A 14 18.30 3.31 22.18
C LEU A 14 17.27 3.02 21.07
N LEU A 15 16.51 4.03 20.62
CA LEU A 15 15.54 3.87 19.53
C LEU A 15 16.22 3.66 18.16
N SER A 16 17.38 4.27 17.94
CA SER A 16 18.14 4.17 16.69
C SER A 16 18.71 2.77 16.44
N ALA A 17 19.09 2.06 17.50
CA ALA A 17 19.69 0.72 17.40
C ALA A 17 18.66 -0.37 17.07
N ALA A 18 17.40 -0.22 17.50
CA ALA A 18 16.33 -1.19 17.24
C ALA A 18 15.86 -1.19 15.76
N LEU A 19 15.94 -0.04 15.09
CA LEU A 19 15.53 0.11 13.69
C LEU A 19 16.53 -0.53 12.71
N LEU A 20 17.83 -0.55 13.05
CA LEU A 20 18.87 -1.15 12.21
C LEU A 20 18.95 -2.69 12.31
N ALA A 21 18.48 -3.29 13.40
CA ALA A 21 18.48 -4.74 13.59
C ALA A 21 17.27 -5.48 12.94
N SER A 22 16.26 -4.74 12.48
CA SER A 22 14.97 -5.32 12.06
C SER A 22 14.74 -5.58 10.55
N PRO A 23 15.70 -5.52 9.61
CA PRO A 23 15.42 -5.99 8.24
C PRO A 23 15.29 -7.51 8.12
N LEU A 24 15.96 -8.31 8.96
CA LEU A 24 15.99 -9.77 8.81
C LEU A 24 14.70 -10.45 9.30
N ALA A 25 13.99 -9.87 10.27
CA ALA A 25 12.75 -10.43 10.83
C ALA A 25 11.51 -10.19 9.93
N MET A 26 11.61 -9.26 8.97
CA MET A 26 10.55 -8.94 8.00
C MET A 26 10.78 -9.60 6.63
N ALA A 27 11.74 -10.53 6.50
CA ALA A 27 11.99 -11.27 5.27
C ALA A 27 11.47 -12.72 5.32
N GLY A 28 11.11 -13.23 6.50
CA GLY A 28 10.77 -14.64 6.70
C GLY A 28 9.33 -14.84 7.15
N ASN A 29 8.37 -14.74 6.22
CA ASN A 29 7.13 -15.54 6.20
C ASN A 29 6.18 -15.05 5.08
N HIS A 30 6.66 -15.05 3.84
CA HIS A 30 5.74 -15.32 2.74
C HIS A 30 5.72 -16.83 2.56
N GLY A 31 5.02 -17.51 3.48
CA GLY A 31 4.75 -18.93 3.33
C GLY A 31 3.99 -19.14 2.04
N ASP A 32 4.51 -20.04 1.21
CA ASP A 32 3.80 -20.71 0.13
C ASP A 32 2.44 -21.20 0.65
N ARG A 33 1.40 -20.38 0.48
CA ARG A 33 0.02 -20.81 0.43
C ARG A 33 -0.40 -20.64 -1.02
N HIS A 34 0.04 -21.60 -1.84
CA HIS A 34 -0.34 -21.72 -3.25
C HIS A 34 -1.56 -22.65 -3.42
N ASP A 35 -2.36 -22.76 -2.38
CA ASP A 35 -3.42 -23.73 -2.24
C ASP A 35 -4.64 -23.03 -1.64
N GLY A 36 -5.51 -22.54 -2.54
CA GLY A 36 -6.81 -21.99 -2.15
C GLY A 36 -7.27 -20.78 -2.94
N TYR A 37 -7.65 -21.00 -4.20
CA TYR A 37 -8.87 -20.45 -4.78
C TYR A 37 -9.17 -18.95 -4.62
N HIS A 38 -8.81 -18.13 -5.62
CA HIS A 38 -9.70 -17.08 -6.15
C HIS A 38 -9.33 -16.84 -7.63
N GLY A 39 -10.33 -16.97 -8.50
CA GLY A 39 -10.29 -16.99 -9.96
C GLY A 39 -9.04 -16.39 -10.61
N LYS A 40 -8.31 -17.24 -11.36
CA LYS A 40 -7.47 -16.75 -12.45
C LYS A 40 -8.39 -16.07 -13.46
N HIS A 41 -8.76 -14.81 -13.23
CA HIS A 41 -9.29 -13.98 -14.32
C HIS A 41 -8.26 -14.09 -15.43
N SER A 42 -8.70 -14.64 -16.55
CA SER A 42 -7.84 -14.82 -17.70
C SER A 42 -7.20 -13.47 -18.01
N LYS A 43 -5.88 -13.43 -18.26
CA LYS A 43 -5.23 -12.17 -18.66
C LYS A 43 -5.93 -11.56 -19.88
N ALA A 44 -6.56 -12.38 -20.74
CA ALA A 44 -7.41 -11.90 -21.83
C ALA A 44 -8.67 -11.18 -21.32
N GLU A 45 -9.45 -11.82 -20.44
CA GLU A 45 -10.66 -11.22 -19.84
C GLU A 45 -10.35 -9.87 -19.15
N MET A 46 -9.18 -9.78 -18.50
CA MET A 46 -8.72 -8.54 -17.89
C MET A 46 -8.37 -7.44 -18.92
N CYS A 47 -7.75 -7.81 -20.05
CA CYS A 47 -7.47 -6.86 -21.13
C CYS A 47 -8.73 -6.43 -21.88
N GLU A 48 -9.71 -7.33 -22.05
CA GLU A 48 -11.02 -7.02 -22.62
C GLU A 48 -11.78 -6.04 -21.74
N GLN A 49 -11.88 -6.31 -20.44
CA GLN A 49 -12.49 -5.39 -19.47
C GLN A 49 -11.77 -4.04 -19.42
N LEU A 50 -10.44 -4.02 -19.57
CA LEU A 50 -9.68 -2.78 -19.62
C LEU A 50 -9.98 -1.97 -20.89
N ARG A 51 -10.05 -2.64 -22.04
CA ARG A 51 -10.35 -2.02 -23.34
C ARG A 51 -11.78 -1.48 -23.39
N GLU A 52 -12.72 -2.26 -22.88
CA GLU A 52 -14.16 -1.94 -22.89
C GLU A 52 -14.57 -1.05 -21.71
N GLY A 53 -13.68 -0.85 -20.73
CA GLY A 53 -13.99 -0.07 -19.54
C GLY A 53 -15.08 -0.72 -18.68
N THR A 54 -15.17 -2.04 -18.65
CA THR A 54 -16.21 -2.79 -17.95
C THR A 54 -15.67 -3.47 -16.69
N GLY A 55 -16.56 -4.05 -15.88
CA GLY A 55 -16.18 -4.75 -14.64
C GLY A 55 -15.42 -3.84 -13.68
N LYS A 56 -14.21 -4.28 -13.28
CA LYS A 56 -13.36 -3.56 -12.31
C LYS A 56 -12.73 -2.27 -12.83
N PHE A 57 -12.79 -2.03 -14.13
CA PHE A 57 -12.25 -0.83 -14.77
C PHE A 57 -13.34 0.19 -15.11
N SER A 58 -14.62 -0.16 -14.93
CA SER A 58 -15.71 0.80 -15.11
C SER A 58 -15.57 1.99 -14.15
N PRO A 59 -15.89 3.22 -14.59
CA PRO A 59 -15.78 4.42 -13.77
C PRO A 59 -16.55 4.28 -12.46
N GLU A 60 -17.79 3.81 -12.53
CA GLU A 60 -18.68 3.64 -11.37
C GLU A 60 -18.12 2.64 -10.34
N ASN A 61 -17.71 1.45 -10.78
CA ASN A 61 -17.13 0.46 -9.86
C ASN A 61 -15.78 0.92 -9.32
N ARG A 62 -15.01 1.66 -10.12
CA ARG A 62 -13.73 2.22 -9.68
C ARG A 62 -13.95 3.24 -8.58
N GLU A 63 -14.87 4.17 -8.76
CA GLU A 63 -15.21 5.19 -7.76
C GLU A 63 -15.75 4.57 -6.48
N ALA A 64 -16.73 3.66 -6.59
CA ALA A 64 -17.31 2.95 -5.44
C ALA A 64 -16.23 2.23 -4.62
N ARG A 65 -15.34 1.48 -5.28
CA ARG A 65 -14.24 0.77 -4.62
C ARG A 65 -13.24 1.72 -3.99
N MET A 66 -12.93 2.85 -4.65
CA MET A 66 -12.00 3.83 -4.11
C MET A 66 -12.59 4.52 -2.87
N ALA A 67 -13.89 4.82 -2.87
CA ALA A 67 -14.59 5.39 -1.73
C ALA A 67 -14.62 4.43 -0.54
N GLU A 68 -15.02 3.17 -0.76
CA GLU A 68 -15.01 2.12 0.27
C GLU A 68 -13.60 1.92 0.85
N HIS A 69 -12.59 1.87 -0.02
CA HIS A 69 -11.21 1.70 0.41
C HIS A 69 -10.71 2.88 1.24
N ARG A 70 -11.07 4.12 0.89
CA ARG A 70 -10.72 5.32 1.68
C ARG A 70 -11.34 5.25 3.07
N ALA A 71 -12.65 5.00 3.14
CA ALA A 71 -13.36 4.90 4.42
C ALA A 71 -12.74 3.84 5.34
N LYS A 72 -12.47 2.64 4.80
CA LYS A 72 -11.83 1.55 5.56
C LYS A 72 -10.41 1.89 6.04
N MET A 73 -9.65 2.62 5.22
CA MET A 73 -8.30 3.05 5.58
C MET A 73 -8.31 4.15 6.64
N GLU A 74 -9.28 5.06 6.61
CA GLU A 74 -9.49 6.09 7.63
C GLU A 74 -9.89 5.46 8.96
N GLU A 75 -10.85 4.52 8.95
CA GLU A 75 -11.26 3.76 10.14
C GLU A 75 -10.07 3.03 10.78
N ARG A 76 -9.34 2.24 9.98
CA ARG A 76 -8.16 1.51 10.45
C ARG A 76 -7.07 2.45 10.98
N ARG A 77 -6.95 3.66 10.42
CA ARG A 77 -5.98 4.65 10.88
C ARG A 77 -6.39 5.21 12.24
N ALA A 78 -7.65 5.58 12.41
CA ALA A 78 -8.18 6.06 13.68
C ALA A 78 -8.02 4.99 14.77
N GLU A 79 -8.43 3.74 14.49
CA GLU A 79 -8.26 2.61 15.40
C GLU A 79 -6.79 2.42 15.82
N MET A 80 -5.86 2.48 14.87
CA MET A 80 -4.44 2.38 15.17
C MET A 80 -3.90 3.59 15.94
N ALA A 81 -4.44 4.79 15.74
CA ALA A 81 -4.07 5.98 16.51
C ALA A 81 -4.46 5.84 17.97
N ASP A 82 -5.65 5.30 18.21
CA ASP A 82 -6.17 5.07 19.55
C ASP A 82 -5.41 3.91 20.22
N ARG A 83 -5.14 2.83 19.48
CA ARG A 83 -4.35 1.69 19.99
C ARG A 83 -2.92 2.06 20.35
N LEU A 84 -2.32 3.01 19.63
CA LEU A 84 -0.97 3.51 19.89
C LEU A 84 -0.96 4.69 20.86
N GLU A 85 -2.13 5.12 21.36
CA GLU A 85 -2.31 6.24 22.28
C GLU A 85 -1.59 7.51 21.81
N LEU A 86 -1.64 7.78 20.50
CA LEU A 86 -0.88 8.88 19.91
C LEU A 86 -1.42 10.23 20.37
N THR A 87 -0.50 11.14 20.73
CA THR A 87 -0.82 12.53 21.02
C THR A 87 -1.24 13.28 19.75
N ASP A 88 -1.86 14.45 19.91
CA ASP A 88 -2.32 15.26 18.77
C ASP A 88 -1.18 15.61 17.80
N GLU A 89 0.00 15.98 18.33
CA GLU A 89 1.19 16.28 17.52
C GLU A 89 1.69 15.05 16.74
N GLN A 90 1.63 13.85 17.35
CA GLN A 90 2.00 12.60 16.69
C GLN A 90 0.98 12.20 15.62
N ARG A 91 -0.31 12.45 15.86
CA ARG A 91 -1.39 12.24 14.89
C ARG A 91 -1.23 13.16 13.68
N GLU A 92 -0.82 14.41 13.89
CA GLU A 92 -0.53 15.36 12.81
C GLU A 92 0.64 14.86 11.94
N THR A 93 1.78 14.54 12.55
CA THR A 93 2.94 13.97 11.82
C THR A 93 2.56 12.70 11.06
N TRP A 94 1.74 11.84 11.66
CA TRP A 94 1.30 10.63 11.00
C TRP A 94 0.33 10.89 9.83
N ASN A 95 -0.49 11.94 9.93
CA ASN A 95 -1.34 12.40 8.83
C ASN A 95 -0.48 12.88 7.65
N GLU A 96 0.59 13.62 7.90
CA GLU A 96 1.54 14.06 6.86
C GLU A 96 2.19 12.87 6.16
N ILE A 97 2.73 11.90 6.93
CA ILE A 97 3.30 10.65 6.39
C ILE A 97 2.26 9.91 5.54
N HIS A 98 1.00 9.90 5.96
CA HIS A 98 -0.07 9.27 5.20
C HIS A 98 -0.31 9.98 3.86
N GLN A 99 -0.40 11.31 3.86
CA GLN A 99 -0.59 12.10 2.64
C GLN A 99 0.56 11.90 1.65
N GLU A 100 1.82 11.93 2.13
CA GLU A 100 2.98 11.63 1.28
C GLU A 100 2.92 10.24 0.66
N ASN A 101 2.54 9.23 1.46
CA ASN A 101 2.41 7.85 0.97
C ASN A 101 1.27 7.70 -0.04
N MET A 102 0.18 8.46 0.12
CA MET A 102 -0.92 8.49 -0.84
C MET A 102 -0.48 9.11 -2.17
N ALA A 103 0.29 10.20 -2.14
CA ALA A 103 0.86 10.79 -3.34
C ALA A 103 1.81 9.83 -4.07
N LYS A 104 2.75 9.20 -3.35
CA LYS A 104 3.66 8.18 -3.90
C LYS A 104 2.90 6.97 -4.47
N ARG A 105 1.79 6.57 -3.85
CA ARG A 105 0.93 5.48 -4.36
C ARG A 105 0.22 5.89 -5.64
N ALA A 106 -0.25 7.13 -5.76
CA ALA A 106 -0.90 7.61 -6.97
C ALA A 106 0.05 7.49 -8.19
N GLU A 107 1.29 7.94 -8.05
CA GLU A 107 2.32 7.83 -9.10
C GLU A 107 2.60 6.37 -9.48
N LYS A 108 2.73 5.47 -8.49
CA LYS A 108 2.92 4.03 -8.73
C LYS A 108 1.72 3.39 -9.43
N MET A 109 0.51 3.86 -9.13
CA MET A 109 -0.71 3.36 -9.75
C MET A 109 -0.83 3.79 -11.21
N GLU A 110 -0.34 4.96 -11.58
CA GLU A 110 -0.25 5.40 -12.97
C GLU A 110 0.74 4.55 -13.76
N LYS A 111 1.98 4.41 -13.27
CA LYS A 111 3.00 3.51 -13.88
C LYS A 111 2.51 2.06 -14.02
N ARG A 112 1.73 1.58 -13.05
CA ARG A 112 1.14 0.23 -13.11
C ARG A 112 0.05 0.13 -14.17
N GLN A 113 -0.74 1.18 -14.39
CA GLN A 113 -1.75 1.23 -15.45
C GLN A 113 -1.09 1.26 -16.82
N GLU A 114 -0.02 2.02 -17.02
CA GLU A 114 0.74 2.04 -18.28
C GLU A 114 1.29 0.67 -18.64
N LYS A 115 2.01 0.03 -17.71
CA LYS A 115 2.52 -1.35 -17.91
C LYS A 115 1.42 -2.37 -18.17
N MET A 116 0.22 -2.14 -17.65
CA MET A 116 -0.93 -3.00 -17.92
C MET A 116 -1.42 -2.82 -19.36
N LYS A 117 -1.51 -1.57 -19.84
CA LYS A 117 -1.86 -1.25 -21.23
C LYS A 117 -0.84 -1.85 -22.20
N GLU A 118 0.45 -1.68 -21.95
CA GLU A 118 1.54 -2.27 -22.76
C GLU A 118 1.39 -3.79 -22.88
N ARG A 119 1.23 -4.49 -21.75
CA ARG A 119 1.04 -5.95 -21.73
C ARG A 119 -0.21 -6.42 -22.48
N CYS A 120 -1.27 -5.61 -22.49
CA CYS A 120 -2.47 -5.92 -23.26
C CYS A 120 -2.27 -5.66 -24.76
N ALA A 121 -1.50 -4.63 -25.13
CA ALA A 121 -1.16 -4.31 -26.51
C ALA A 121 -0.22 -5.36 -27.14
N GLU A 122 0.88 -5.70 -26.44
CA GLU A 122 1.84 -6.73 -26.87
C GLU A 122 1.15 -8.09 -27.14
N LYS A 123 0.14 -8.44 -26.33
CA LYS A 123 -0.64 -9.66 -26.54
C LYS A 123 -1.57 -9.56 -27.76
N ALA A 124 -2.15 -8.39 -28.02
CA ALA A 124 -3.01 -8.19 -29.18
C ALA A 124 -2.23 -8.33 -30.49
N GLU A 125 -0.97 -7.87 -30.53
CA GLU A 125 -0.07 -8.04 -31.67
C GLU A 125 0.33 -9.51 -31.88
N ASN A 126 0.79 -10.19 -30.82
CA ASN A 126 1.18 -11.61 -30.89
C ASN A 126 0.03 -12.57 -31.27
N ASN A 127 -1.22 -12.20 -31.02
CA ASN A 127 -2.40 -12.99 -31.42
C ASN A 127 -2.84 -12.73 -32.86
N ASN A 128 -2.40 -11.64 -33.50
CA ASN A 128 -2.71 -11.31 -34.89
C ASN A 128 -1.66 -11.84 -35.89
N ASP A 129 -0.50 -12.29 -35.39
CA ASP A 129 0.59 -12.88 -36.19
C ASP A 129 0.53 -14.43 -36.27
N GLN A 130 -0.56 -15.07 -35.80
CA GLN A 130 -0.88 -16.50 -35.94
C GLN A 130 -2.13 -16.72 -36.79
#